data_AF-A0A7S2IRP9-F1
#
_entry.id   AF-A0A7S2IRP9-F1
#
_cell.length_a   1.000
_cell.length_b   1.000
_cell.length_c   1.000
_cell.angle_alpha   90.00
_cell.angle_beta   90.00
_cell.angle_gamma   90.00
#
_symmetry.space_group_name_H-M   'P 1'
#
loop_
_entity.id
_entity.type
_entity.pdbx_description
1 polymer ?
#
loop_
_entity_poly.entity_id
_entity_poly.type
_entity_poly.pdbx_seq_one_letter_code
_entity_poly.pdbx_strand_id
1 'polypeptide(L)'
;DFFARHISTPPYNYYSGEVERDFSDLLDSLQPLEAALISQRPSHASVNVWMGSRPVVSPCHYDAYHNAVVQITGRKRFLLVPPTAWALLRPFPFLHPSHAQCQAQVDELDAGALANAGAVSVDLARGDVLYIPPHWFHETLALDEASV
;
A
#
# COMPACT_ATOMS: atom_id res chain seq x y z
N ASP A 1 8.16 -1.68 16.87
CA ASP A 1 7.77 -0.37 16.35
C ASP A 1 7.71 -0.47 14.83
N PHE A 2 6.50 -0.41 14.26
CA PHE A 2 6.18 -0.78 12.87
C PHE A 2 6.93 0.06 11.82
N PHE A 3 7.35 1.27 12.20
CA PHE A 3 8.04 2.22 11.32
C PHE A 3 9.58 2.20 11.46
N ALA A 4 10.16 1.62 12.51
CA ALA A 4 11.53 1.95 12.91
C ALA A 4 12.69 1.39 12.04
N ARG A 5 12.44 0.62 10.97
CA ARG A 5 13.49 -0.21 10.35
C ARG A 5 14.16 0.36 9.10
N HIS A 6 13.52 1.25 8.34
CA HIS A 6 14.15 1.98 7.23
C HIS A 6 14.41 3.46 7.56
N ILE A 7 14.27 3.82 8.83
CA ILE A 7 14.24 5.19 9.31
C ILE A 7 15.51 5.44 10.14
N SER A 8 16.63 5.67 9.46
CA SER A 8 17.89 6.04 10.10
C SER A 8 18.10 7.55 10.25
N THR A 9 17.20 8.39 9.70
CA THR A 9 17.34 9.86 9.74
C THR A 9 15.99 10.58 9.89
N PRO A 10 15.66 11.12 11.07
CA PRO A 10 14.53 12.03 11.26
C PRO A 10 14.82 13.45 10.72
N PRO A 11 13.77 14.23 10.38
CA PRO A 11 12.35 13.92 10.52
C PRO A 11 11.75 13.27 9.27
N TYR A 12 10.90 12.27 9.46
CA TYR A 12 10.03 11.69 8.44
C TYR A 12 8.58 12.00 8.81
N ASN A 13 7.74 12.21 7.81
CA ASN A 13 6.31 12.43 7.98
C ASN A 13 5.56 11.21 7.46
N TYR A 14 4.65 10.66 8.26
CA TYR A 14 3.72 9.63 7.83
C TYR A 14 2.35 9.89 8.42
N TYR A 15 1.32 9.76 7.60
CA TYR A 15 -0.06 9.87 8.00
C TYR A 15 -0.89 8.87 7.17
N SER A 16 -1.83 8.19 7.83
CA SER A 16 -2.87 7.42 7.15
C SER A 16 -4.20 7.61 7.85
N GLY A 17 -5.28 7.80 7.10
CA GLY A 17 -6.60 8.07 7.66
C GLY A 17 -7.72 7.95 6.63
N GLU A 18 -8.96 8.05 7.11
CA GLU A 18 -10.15 8.02 6.27
C GLU A 18 -10.46 9.44 5.78
N VAL A 19 -10.64 9.61 4.47
CA VAL A 19 -10.85 10.95 3.87
C VAL A 19 -12.15 11.56 4.38
N GLU A 20 -13.23 10.78 4.49
CA GLU A 20 -14.52 11.28 4.99
C GLU A 20 -14.46 11.86 6.40
N ARG A 21 -13.63 11.25 7.26
CA ARG A 21 -13.49 11.64 8.66
C ARG A 21 -12.53 12.82 8.83
N ASP A 22 -11.41 12.77 8.12
CA ASP A 22 -10.26 13.63 8.41
C ASP A 22 -10.09 14.76 7.38
N PHE A 23 -10.69 14.63 6.18
CA PHE A 23 -10.58 15.58 5.06
C PHE A 23 -11.86 15.65 4.20
N SER A 24 -13.03 15.81 4.84
CA SER A 24 -14.33 15.83 4.14
C SER A 24 -14.36 16.78 2.94
N ASP A 25 -13.71 17.94 3.05
CA ASP A 25 -13.69 18.97 2.00
C ASP A 25 -12.90 18.55 0.74
N LEU A 26 -12.01 17.57 0.87
CA LEU A 26 -11.23 17.02 -0.26
C LEU A 26 -12.04 16.02 -1.09
N LEU A 27 -13.13 15.46 -0.56
CA LEU A 27 -13.93 14.46 -1.28
C LEU A 27 -14.42 15.00 -2.63
N ASP A 28 -14.88 16.25 -2.66
CA ASP A 28 -15.35 16.91 -3.88
C ASP A 28 -14.23 17.04 -4.93
N SER A 29 -12.98 17.22 -4.48
CA SER A 29 -11.82 17.33 -5.36
C SER A 29 -11.35 15.99 -5.94
N LEU A 30 -11.80 14.88 -5.36
CA LEU A 30 -11.48 13.53 -5.83
C LEU A 30 -12.55 12.99 -6.80
N GLN A 31 -13.64 13.73 -7.03
CA GLN A 31 -14.72 13.30 -7.91
C GLN A 31 -14.36 13.45 -9.41
N PRO A 32 -14.87 12.55 -10.29
CA PRO A 32 -15.66 11.38 -9.96
C PRO A 32 -14.73 10.19 -9.65
N LEU A 33 -14.57 9.86 -8.36
CA LEU A 33 -13.87 8.64 -7.96
C LEU A 33 -14.83 7.44 -8.09
N GLU A 34 -16.10 7.69 -7.81
CA GLU A 34 -17.18 6.69 -7.76
C GLU A 34 -17.58 6.17 -9.14
N ALA A 35 -17.61 7.03 -10.17
CA ALA A 35 -18.09 6.63 -11.49
C ALA A 35 -17.11 5.75 -12.28
N ALA A 36 -15.83 5.70 -11.86
CA ALA A 36 -14.77 5.00 -12.60
C ALA A 36 -14.03 3.90 -11.80
N LEU A 37 -14.01 3.94 -10.46
CA LEU A 37 -13.13 3.04 -9.68
C LEU A 37 -13.79 2.33 -8.49
N ILE A 38 -15.03 2.68 -8.09
CA ILE A 38 -15.54 2.27 -6.77
C ILE A 38 -16.89 1.59 -6.89
N SER A 39 -16.84 0.26 -6.73
CA SER A 39 -17.86 -0.63 -6.16
C SER A 39 -19.31 -0.49 -6.65
N GLN A 40 -19.89 -1.61 -7.09
CA GLN A 40 -21.36 -1.75 -7.24
C GLN A 40 -22.12 -1.59 -5.90
N ARG A 41 -21.41 -1.47 -4.76
CA ARG A 41 -21.96 -1.28 -3.40
C ARG A 41 -21.16 -0.20 -2.64
N PRO A 42 -21.50 1.09 -2.84
CA PRO A 42 -20.77 2.22 -2.25
C PRO A 42 -20.69 2.18 -0.72
N SER A 43 -21.75 1.67 -0.05
CA SER A 43 -21.80 1.56 1.42
C SER A 43 -20.81 0.57 2.03
N HIS A 44 -20.05 -0.17 1.21
CA HIS A 44 -19.02 -1.12 1.62
C HIS A 44 -17.63 -0.73 1.14
N ALA A 45 -17.44 0.48 0.63
CA ALA A 45 -16.14 1.03 0.28
C ALA A 45 -15.64 1.96 1.40
N SER A 46 -14.34 2.05 1.56
CA SER A 46 -13.69 3.09 2.36
C SER A 46 -12.71 3.86 1.49
N VAL A 47 -12.72 5.19 1.62
CA VAL A 47 -11.75 6.06 0.94
C VAL A 47 -10.74 6.52 1.98
N ASN A 48 -9.51 6.11 1.78
CA ASN A 48 -8.40 6.37 2.69
C ASN A 48 -7.33 7.20 1.98
N VAL A 49 -6.55 7.94 2.77
CA VAL A 49 -5.40 8.71 2.31
C VAL A 49 -4.15 8.22 3.04
N TRP A 50 -3.04 8.14 2.31
CA TRP A 50 -1.73 7.80 2.85
C TRP A 50 -0.73 8.86 2.44
N MET A 51 -0.21 9.63 3.39
CA MET A 51 0.81 10.63 3.15
C MET A 51 2.12 10.18 3.76
N GLY A 52 3.21 10.31 3.01
CA GLY A 52 4.53 9.86 3.46
C GLY A 52 5.65 10.66 2.81
N SER A 53 6.70 10.96 3.58
CA SER A 53 7.98 11.42 3.03
C SER A 53 8.90 10.24 2.76
N ARG A 54 9.79 10.35 1.78
CA ARG A 54 10.92 9.42 1.63
C ARG A 54 11.69 9.33 2.97
N PRO A 55 12.20 8.15 3.36
CA PRO A 55 12.06 6.83 2.74
C PRO A 55 10.98 5.97 3.42
N VAL A 56 9.83 6.52 3.81
CA VAL A 56 8.82 5.77 4.57
C VAL A 56 8.36 4.54 3.79
N VAL A 57 8.34 3.40 4.50
CA VAL A 57 7.85 2.12 4.01
C VAL A 57 6.56 1.76 4.74
N SER A 58 5.56 1.32 3.99
CA SER A 58 4.43 0.53 4.48
C SER A 58 4.78 -0.94 4.24
N PRO A 59 5.13 -1.72 5.29
CA PRO A 59 5.64 -3.09 5.16
C PRO A 59 4.70 -4.03 4.41
N CYS A 60 5.27 -5.10 3.86
CA CYS A 60 4.54 -6.19 3.21
C CYS A 60 3.33 -6.68 4.01
N HIS A 61 2.14 -6.58 3.41
CA HIS A 61 0.88 -7.08 3.94
C HIS A 61 -0.09 -7.40 2.79
N TYR A 62 -1.26 -7.96 3.09
CA TYR A 62 -2.36 -8.09 2.13
C TYR A 62 -3.66 -7.56 2.71
N ASP A 63 -4.57 -7.15 1.82
CA ASP A 63 -5.95 -6.80 2.17
C ASP A 63 -6.92 -7.84 1.63
N ALA A 64 -8.08 -7.98 2.26
CA ALA A 64 -9.18 -8.82 1.76
C ALA A 64 -10.12 -8.08 0.78
N TYR A 65 -9.74 -6.88 0.35
CA TYR A 65 -10.56 -5.97 -0.45
C TYR A 65 -9.94 -5.73 -1.83
N HIS A 66 -10.78 -5.25 -2.75
CA HIS A 66 -10.31 -4.66 -4.00
C HIS A 66 -9.82 -3.25 -3.70
N ASN A 67 -8.56 -2.96 -4.03
CA ASN A 67 -8.01 -1.62 -3.84
C ASN A 67 -7.77 -0.94 -5.18
N ALA A 68 -8.14 0.34 -5.28
CA ALA A 68 -7.76 1.24 -6.37
C ALA A 68 -6.95 2.38 -5.75
N VAL A 69 -5.63 2.34 -5.92
CA VAL A 69 -4.70 3.32 -5.38
C VAL A 69 -4.47 4.39 -6.42
N VAL A 70 -4.77 5.64 -6.09
CA VAL A 70 -4.51 6.80 -6.96
C VAL A 70 -3.38 7.62 -6.37
N GLN A 71 -2.32 7.85 -7.15
CA GLN A 71 -1.21 8.70 -6.71
C GLN A 71 -1.54 10.17 -7.00
N ILE A 72 -1.71 10.98 -5.97
CA ILE A 72 -2.15 12.38 -6.08
C ILE A 72 -0.95 13.32 -6.21
N THR A 73 0.13 13.08 -5.46
CA THR A 73 1.38 13.84 -5.56
C THR A 73 2.58 12.98 -5.17
N GLY A 74 3.77 13.38 -5.60
CA GLY A 74 5.00 12.62 -5.41
C GLY A 74 4.98 11.26 -6.11
N ARG A 75 5.88 10.37 -5.69
CA ARG A 75 6.00 9.01 -6.21
C ARG A 75 6.11 7.99 -5.09
N LYS A 76 5.51 6.83 -5.32
CA LYS A 76 5.62 5.64 -4.47
C LYS A 76 5.97 4.42 -5.32
N ARG A 77 6.88 3.60 -4.83
CA ARG A 77 7.16 2.27 -5.38
C ARG A 77 6.27 1.26 -4.68
N PHE A 78 5.52 0.50 -5.45
CA PHE A 78 4.83 -0.68 -4.98
C PHE A 78 5.60 -1.93 -5.41
N LEU A 79 5.76 -2.86 -4.50
CA LEU A 79 6.09 -4.24 -4.81
C LEU A 79 4.83 -5.07 -4.59
N LEU A 80 4.39 -5.77 -5.62
CA LEU A 80 3.23 -6.65 -5.61
C LEU A 80 3.69 -8.10 -5.71
N VAL A 81 3.17 -8.98 -4.86
CA VAL A 81 3.50 -10.40 -4.87
C VAL A 81 2.21 -11.22 -4.80
N PRO A 82 2.03 -12.23 -5.68
CA PRO A 82 0.77 -12.95 -5.76
C PRO A 82 0.52 -13.81 -4.50
N PRO A 83 -0.75 -14.14 -4.20
CA PRO A 83 -1.11 -14.99 -3.05
C PRO A 83 -0.43 -16.36 -3.06
N THR A 84 -0.06 -16.88 -4.25
CA THR A 84 0.67 -18.15 -4.41
C THR A 84 2.06 -18.13 -3.76
N ALA A 85 2.62 -16.96 -3.47
CA ALA A 85 3.88 -16.78 -2.75
C ALA A 85 3.74 -16.85 -1.23
N TRP A 86 2.58 -17.25 -0.69
CA TRP A 86 2.29 -17.31 0.75
C TRP A 86 3.40 -17.95 1.58
N ALA A 87 3.95 -19.09 1.12
CA ALA A 87 5.00 -19.81 1.82
C ALA A 87 6.34 -19.03 1.86
N LEU A 88 6.62 -18.23 0.84
CA LEU A 88 7.80 -17.36 0.77
C LEU A 88 7.67 -16.19 1.75
N LEU A 89 6.50 -15.54 1.77
CA LEU A 89 6.26 -14.33 2.55
C LEU A 89 5.92 -14.60 4.03
N ARG A 90 5.42 -15.81 4.32
CA ARG A 90 5.13 -16.31 5.66
C ARG A 90 4.30 -15.33 6.49
N PRO A 91 3.09 -14.92 6.07
CA PRO A 91 2.30 -13.99 6.87
C PRO A 91 1.99 -14.53 8.26
N PHE A 92 1.69 -13.64 9.20
CA PHE A 92 1.31 -14.06 10.55
C PHE A 92 -0.01 -14.87 10.55
N PRO A 93 -0.16 -15.84 11.47
CA PRO A 93 -1.40 -16.62 11.60
C PRO A 93 -2.61 -15.73 11.87
N PHE A 94 -3.81 -16.21 11.50
CA PHE A 94 -5.06 -15.44 11.59
C PHE A 94 -5.37 -14.88 13.00
N LEU A 95 -5.02 -15.61 14.06
CA LEU A 95 -5.26 -15.16 15.44
C LEU A 95 -4.20 -14.20 15.99
N HIS A 96 -3.18 -13.87 15.21
CA HIS A 96 -2.12 -12.96 15.61
C HIS A 96 -2.56 -11.48 15.44
N PRO A 97 -2.14 -10.54 16.31
CA PRO A 97 -2.46 -9.12 16.15
C PRO A 97 -2.04 -8.54 14.79
N SER A 98 -0.89 -8.98 14.27
CA SER A 98 -0.37 -8.63 12.95
C SER A 98 -0.82 -9.59 11.84
N HIS A 99 -1.96 -10.27 12.00
CA HIS A 99 -2.53 -11.06 10.91
C HIS A 99 -2.59 -10.20 9.63
N ALA A 100 -2.39 -10.85 8.50
CA ALA A 100 -2.23 -10.23 7.18
C ALA A 100 -0.91 -9.47 6.90
N GLN A 101 -0.02 -9.29 7.89
CA GLN A 101 1.35 -8.80 7.64
C GLN A 101 2.29 -9.97 7.33
N CYS A 102 3.29 -9.72 6.48
CA CYS A 102 4.36 -10.67 6.16
C CYS A 102 5.33 -10.79 7.34
N GLN A 103 5.79 -12.01 7.66
CA GLN A 103 6.93 -12.18 8.58
C GLN A 103 8.27 -12.03 7.85
N ALA A 104 8.31 -12.38 6.56
CA ALA A 104 9.49 -12.16 5.74
C ALA A 104 9.71 -10.66 5.50
N GLN A 105 10.95 -10.21 5.63
CA GLN A 105 11.37 -8.88 5.18
C GLN A 105 11.69 -9.00 3.69
N VAL A 106 10.92 -8.29 2.86
CA VAL A 106 10.92 -8.55 1.42
C VAL A 106 12.21 -8.08 0.75
N ASP A 107 12.85 -7.06 1.29
CA ASP A 107 14.19 -6.57 0.89
C ASP A 107 15.32 -7.55 1.23
N GLU A 108 15.12 -8.48 2.16
CA GLU A 108 16.04 -9.57 2.49
C GLU A 108 15.83 -10.84 1.64
N LEU A 109 14.74 -10.91 0.87
CA LEU A 109 14.45 -12.06 0.01
C LEU A 109 15.28 -12.04 -1.28
N ASP A 110 15.64 -13.23 -1.76
CA ASP A 110 16.32 -13.37 -3.04
C ASP A 110 15.43 -12.83 -4.19
N ALA A 111 16.01 -11.94 -4.99
CA ALA A 111 15.29 -11.31 -6.10
C ALA A 111 14.84 -12.33 -7.16
N GLY A 112 15.62 -13.39 -7.37
CA GLY A 112 15.25 -14.49 -8.26
C GLY A 112 14.05 -15.27 -7.74
N ALA A 113 14.00 -15.54 -6.44
CA ALA A 113 12.86 -16.18 -5.78
C ALA A 113 11.58 -15.34 -5.88
N LEU A 114 11.67 -14.02 -5.67
CA LEU A 114 10.56 -13.10 -5.85
C LEU A 114 10.08 -13.07 -7.31
N ALA A 115 10.99 -12.96 -8.27
CA ALA A 115 10.66 -12.98 -9.70
C ALA A 115 10.00 -14.31 -10.12
N ASN A 116 10.54 -15.45 -9.67
CA ASN A 116 9.97 -16.76 -9.93
C ASN A 116 8.59 -16.95 -9.28
N ALA A 117 8.35 -16.29 -8.16
CA ALA A 117 7.04 -16.25 -7.52
C ALA A 117 6.03 -15.34 -8.25
N GLY A 118 6.46 -14.59 -9.28
CA GLY A 118 5.62 -13.68 -10.04
C GLY A 118 5.49 -12.29 -9.42
N ALA A 119 6.44 -11.88 -8.58
CA ALA A 119 6.46 -10.52 -8.04
C ALA A 119 6.65 -9.46 -9.14
N VAL A 120 5.99 -8.33 -8.99
CA VAL A 120 6.06 -7.18 -9.91
C VAL A 120 6.31 -5.92 -9.10
N SER A 121 7.22 -5.06 -9.55
CA SER A 121 7.41 -3.74 -8.96
C SER A 121 7.00 -2.65 -9.94
N VAL A 122 6.31 -1.63 -9.42
CA VAL A 122 5.82 -0.48 -10.18
C VAL A 122 6.04 0.81 -9.40
N ASP A 123 6.54 1.83 -10.07
CA ASP A 123 6.62 3.19 -9.53
C ASP A 123 5.40 3.97 -10.03
N LEU A 124 4.55 4.41 -9.11
CA LEU A 124 3.43 5.29 -9.42
C LEU A 124 3.88 6.74 -9.34
N ALA A 125 3.49 7.51 -10.34
CA ALA A 125 3.60 8.97 -10.38
C ALA A 125 2.22 9.62 -10.34
N ARG A 126 2.20 10.94 -10.15
CA ARG A 126 0.97 11.73 -10.11
C ARG A 126 0.02 11.40 -11.28
N GLY A 127 -1.20 10.99 -10.95
CA GLY A 127 -2.26 10.65 -11.91
C GLY A 127 -2.35 9.17 -12.24
N ASP A 128 -1.35 8.36 -11.86
CA ASP A 128 -1.42 6.91 -12.04
C ASP A 128 -2.44 6.27 -11.10
N VAL A 129 -3.05 5.19 -11.58
CA VAL A 129 -3.97 4.35 -10.81
C VAL A 129 -3.47 2.92 -10.81
N LEU A 130 -3.31 2.35 -9.62
CA LEU A 130 -2.95 0.95 -9.43
C LEU A 130 -4.13 0.18 -8.85
N TYR A 131 -4.57 -0.84 -9.58
CA TYR A 131 -5.53 -1.81 -9.05
C TYR A 131 -4.79 -2.97 -8.39
N ILE A 132 -5.16 -3.29 -7.15
CA ILE A 132 -4.63 -4.42 -6.37
C ILE A 132 -5.79 -5.38 -6.09
N PRO A 133 -5.76 -6.62 -6.62
CA PRO A 133 -6.78 -7.60 -6.32
C PRO A 133 -6.71 -8.07 -4.85
N PRO A 134 -7.82 -8.59 -4.30
CA PRO A 134 -7.83 -9.15 -2.96
C PRO A 134 -6.73 -10.19 -2.73
N HIS A 135 -6.15 -10.16 -1.54
CA HIS A 135 -5.09 -11.04 -1.04
C HIS A 135 -3.74 -10.93 -1.74
N TRP A 136 -3.57 -10.02 -2.70
CA TRP A 136 -2.25 -9.71 -3.22
C TRP A 136 -1.42 -9.01 -2.16
N PHE A 137 -0.24 -9.56 -1.91
CA PHE A 137 0.70 -8.97 -0.99
C PHE A 137 1.31 -7.73 -1.62
N HIS A 138 1.50 -6.70 -0.82
CA HIS A 138 2.10 -5.47 -1.28
C HIS A 138 2.90 -4.75 -0.20
N GLU A 139 4.01 -4.17 -0.63
CA GLU A 139 4.85 -3.25 0.15
C GLU A 139 4.98 -1.94 -0.61
N THR A 140 4.95 -0.83 0.11
CA THR A 140 4.99 0.50 -0.49
C THR A 140 6.15 1.30 0.06
N LEU A 141 6.95 1.92 -0.80
CA LEU A 141 8.05 2.82 -0.44
C LEU A 141 7.79 4.22 -1.01
N ALA A 142 7.78 5.24 -0.16
CA ALA A 142 7.79 6.64 -0.58
C ALA A 142 9.15 7.01 -1.21
N LEU A 143 9.12 7.55 -2.42
CA LEU A 143 10.33 7.88 -3.19
C LEU A 143 10.72 9.36 -3.11
N ASP A 144 9.77 10.24 -2.81
CA ASP A 144 9.92 11.70 -2.78
C ASP A 144 9.60 12.27 -1.38
N GLU A 145 10.04 13.50 -1.08
CA GLU A 145 9.89 14.16 0.23
C GLU A 145 8.43 14.37 0.67
N ALA A 146 7.50 14.39 -0.28
CA ALA A 146 6.08 14.39 -0.02
C ALA A 146 5.37 13.54 -1.07
N SER A 147 4.71 12.49 -0.63
CA SER A 147 3.89 11.62 -1.47
C SER A 147 2.53 11.42 -0.83
N VAL A 148 1.47 11.52 -1.65
CA VAL A 148 0.08 11.23 -1.28
C VAL A 148 -0.45 10.24 -2.28
#